data_AF-V4KZA6-F1
#
_entry.id   AF-V4KZA6-F1
#
_cell.length_a   1.000
_cell.length_b   1.000
_cell.length_c   1.000
_cell.angle_alpha   90.00
_cell.angle_beta   90.00
_cell.angle_gamma   90.00
#
_symmetry.space_group_name_H-M   'P 1'
#
loop_
_entity.id
_entity.type
_entity.pdbx_description
1 polymer ?
#
loop_
_entity_poly.entity_id
_entity_poly.type
_entity_poly.pdbx_seq_one_letter_code
_entity_poly.pdbx_strand_id
1 'polypeptide(L)'
;MSSITSGTAPTTKSAVCFRKIPKSATFSSMLYRSSSSSSSRLMLSSLSSSSSTTSAKLLNSNNGSSISSSSCSSPKPFRPVMHRREADRLEEERLRQVQWQDVTVKMVVDAPASVAYKLYADRELFPKWMPFLSSVEAVEGSPDLSRYLVKFESFGKNIEYHFLAKNLQPIPDRKLHWRSIEGFANRGSVRFFPRGPSSCLVEINFSFEVPHALAPVAFLMKPFMEKLMRGGLEHFAAFVKTS
;
A
#
# COMPACT_ATOMS: atom_id res chain seq x y z
N MET A 1 36.84 48.83 44.85
CA MET A 1 37.33 47.80 45.79
C MET A 1 36.13 46.97 46.22
N SER A 2 35.98 45.66 46.01
CA SER A 2 36.78 44.62 45.37
C SER A 2 35.86 43.40 45.13
N SER A 3 36.06 42.70 44.01
CA SER A 3 36.00 41.23 43.79
C SER A 3 34.68 40.47 44.08
N ILE A 4 33.93 39.94 43.09
CA ILE A 4 34.12 38.70 42.29
C ILE A 4 34.35 37.42 43.11
N THR A 5 33.41 36.46 43.02
CA THR A 5 33.74 35.03 42.84
C THR A 5 32.55 34.25 42.28
N SER A 6 32.85 33.48 41.22
CA SER A 6 32.00 32.57 40.48
C SER A 6 31.87 31.22 41.16
N GLY A 7 30.77 30.51 40.92
CA GLY A 7 30.59 29.09 41.25
C GLY A 7 29.56 28.45 40.32
N THR A 8 30.01 27.49 39.52
CA THR A 8 29.32 26.85 38.40
C THR A 8 28.93 25.40 38.73
N ALA A 9 27.76 24.95 38.22
CA ALA A 9 27.34 23.55 37.93
C ALA A 9 27.05 22.59 39.12
N PRO A 10 26.18 21.56 38.97
CA PRO A 10 25.99 20.78 37.74
C PRO A 10 24.55 20.44 37.29
N THR A 11 24.54 20.04 36.03
CA THR A 11 23.46 19.56 35.17
C THR A 11 23.05 18.12 35.52
N THR A 12 21.77 17.89 35.77
CA THR A 12 21.19 16.54 35.88
C THR A 12 20.66 16.11 34.51
N LYS A 13 21.43 15.28 33.81
CA LYS A 13 20.96 14.51 32.64
C LYS A 13 20.38 13.19 33.15
N SER A 14 19.06 13.07 33.21
CA SER A 14 18.39 11.78 33.39
C SER A 14 18.34 11.04 32.05
N ALA A 15 19.21 10.04 31.90
CA ALA A 15 19.12 9.04 30.84
C ALA A 15 18.05 8.01 31.23
N VAL A 16 16.95 7.96 30.48
CA VAL A 16 15.95 6.89 30.60
C VAL A 16 16.36 5.77 29.65
N CYS A 17 16.83 4.65 30.22
CA CYS A 17 17.17 3.43 29.49
C CYS A 17 15.89 2.76 28.96
N PHE A 18 15.74 2.69 27.63
CA PHE A 18 14.79 1.80 26.98
C PHE A 18 15.28 0.34 27.07
N ARG A 19 14.64 -0.48 27.91
CA ARG A 19 14.81 -1.94 27.87
C ARG A 19 13.92 -2.51 26.75
N LYS A 20 14.55 -3.04 25.70
CA LYS A 20 13.91 -3.95 24.72
C LYS A 20 13.58 -5.27 25.41
N ILE A 21 12.33 -5.71 25.29
CA ILE A 21 11.87 -7.04 25.70
C ILE A 21 12.06 -8.00 24.51
N PRO A 22 12.81 -9.10 24.62
CA PRO A 22 12.80 -10.15 23.60
C PRO A 22 11.65 -11.12 23.86
N LYS A 23 10.81 -11.39 22.85
CA LYS A 23 9.84 -12.50 22.90
C LYS A 23 10.50 -13.75 22.30
N SER A 24 10.63 -14.75 23.15
CA SER A 24 11.11 -16.10 22.85
C SER A 24 10.08 -16.88 22.01
N ALA A 25 10.59 -17.64 21.05
CA ALA A 25 9.84 -18.63 20.29
C ALA A 25 9.56 -19.86 21.16
N THR A 26 8.35 -20.43 21.07
CA THR A 26 8.07 -21.74 21.64
C THR A 26 7.36 -22.59 20.59
N PHE A 27 8.08 -23.66 20.22
CA PHE A 27 7.64 -24.78 19.41
C PHE A 27 6.65 -25.62 20.23
N SER A 28 5.56 -26.07 19.63
CA SER A 28 4.79 -27.20 20.15
C SER A 28 4.17 -27.97 18.99
N SER A 29 4.70 -29.19 18.81
CA SER A 29 4.11 -30.28 18.05
C SER A 29 3.17 -31.07 18.96
N MET A 30 2.01 -31.48 18.45
CA MET A 30 1.53 -32.87 18.47
C MET A 30 0.10 -32.99 17.92
N LEU A 31 -0.01 -33.87 16.92
CA LEU A 31 -0.98 -34.96 16.75
C LEU A 31 -2.47 -34.68 17.04
N TYR A 32 -3.27 -34.72 15.98
CA TYR A 32 -4.56 -35.41 16.06
C TYR A 32 -4.82 -36.27 14.83
N ARG A 33 -5.45 -37.41 15.13
CA ARG A 33 -5.64 -38.61 14.34
C ARG A 33 -6.93 -38.53 13.52
N SER A 34 -6.90 -39.24 12.41
CA SER A 34 -7.86 -39.39 11.31
C SER A 34 -9.31 -39.69 11.69
N SER A 35 -10.24 -39.30 10.81
CA SER A 35 -11.31 -40.16 10.28
C SER A 35 -11.89 -39.60 8.97
N SER A 36 -12.47 -40.50 8.18
CA SER A 36 -12.49 -40.60 6.72
C SER A 36 -13.86 -40.39 6.05
N SER A 37 -13.86 -40.37 4.70
CA SER A 37 -14.96 -40.62 3.72
C SER A 37 -15.56 -39.35 3.08
N SER A 38 -15.79 -39.18 1.77
CA SER A 38 -15.50 -39.94 0.54
C SER A 38 -15.72 -39.04 -0.71
N SER A 39 -14.97 -39.33 -1.79
CA SER A 39 -15.26 -39.20 -3.25
C SER A 39 -15.95 -37.92 -3.80
N SER A 40 -15.39 -37.24 -4.80
CA SER A 40 -15.41 -37.72 -6.20
C SER A 40 -14.36 -37.04 -7.09
N ARG A 41 -13.84 -37.81 -8.05
CA ARG A 41 -12.81 -37.46 -9.04
C ARG A 41 -13.43 -36.77 -10.25
N LEU A 42 -12.78 -35.75 -10.80
CA LEU A 42 -12.74 -35.51 -12.25
C LEU A 42 -11.33 -35.05 -12.63
N MET A 43 -10.72 -35.82 -13.52
CA MET A 43 -9.45 -35.55 -14.19
C MET A 43 -9.65 -34.47 -15.25
N LEU A 44 -8.69 -33.56 -15.41
CA LEU A 44 -8.43 -32.97 -16.73
C LEU A 44 -6.92 -32.80 -16.93
N SER A 45 -6.49 -33.31 -18.06
CA SER A 45 -5.12 -33.57 -18.51
C SER A 45 -4.39 -32.34 -19.02
N SER A 46 -3.08 -32.37 -18.78
CA SER A 46 -2.02 -31.59 -19.41
C SER A 46 -2.02 -31.67 -20.94
N LEU A 47 -1.72 -30.55 -21.60
CA LEU A 47 -1.21 -30.52 -22.97
C LEU A 47 0.05 -29.64 -23.02
N SER A 48 1.20 -30.31 -22.94
CA SER A 48 2.48 -29.82 -23.43
C SER A 48 2.66 -30.42 -24.82
N SER A 49 2.72 -29.58 -25.86
CA SER A 49 2.99 -30.04 -27.22
C SER A 49 4.44 -29.77 -27.58
N SER A 50 5.23 -30.84 -27.60
CA SER A 50 6.48 -30.95 -28.32
C SER A 50 6.36 -32.08 -29.34
N SER A 51 6.81 -31.85 -30.58
CA SER A 51 7.03 -32.91 -31.57
C SER A 51 8.08 -32.45 -32.61
N SER A 52 9.30 -32.99 -32.46
CA SER A 52 10.04 -33.90 -33.36
C SER A 52 9.56 -33.99 -34.83
N THR A 53 10.32 -34.30 -35.90
CA THR A 53 11.71 -34.71 -36.23
C THR A 53 11.67 -35.02 -37.75
N THR A 54 12.79 -34.98 -38.49
CA THR A 54 13.33 -36.13 -39.28
C THR A 54 14.50 -35.73 -40.19
N SER A 55 15.40 -36.69 -40.36
CA SER A 55 16.74 -36.63 -40.94
C SER A 55 16.78 -37.00 -42.44
N ALA A 56 17.85 -36.61 -43.16
CA ALA A 56 18.49 -37.44 -44.20
C ALA A 56 19.91 -36.93 -44.56
N LYS A 57 20.75 -37.86 -45.06
CA LYS A 57 22.22 -37.84 -45.23
C LYS A 57 22.65 -37.72 -46.71
N LEU A 58 23.98 -37.52 -46.91
CA LEU A 58 24.85 -37.71 -48.12
C LEU A 58 24.96 -36.48 -49.06
N LEU A 59 26.10 -36.09 -49.67
CA LEU A 59 27.33 -36.78 -50.13
C LEU A 59 28.54 -35.79 -50.23
N ASN A 60 29.70 -36.32 -50.61
CA ASN A 60 31.09 -35.85 -50.50
C ASN A 60 31.65 -35.00 -51.70
N SER A 61 32.73 -34.24 -51.42
CA SER A 61 33.95 -33.93 -52.22
C SER A 61 34.11 -32.72 -53.18
N ASN A 62 35.18 -31.97 -52.84
CA ASN A 62 36.29 -31.36 -53.61
C ASN A 62 36.15 -30.12 -54.54
N ASN A 63 37.10 -29.21 -54.27
CA ASN A 63 37.82 -28.24 -55.12
C ASN A 63 37.10 -27.05 -55.77
N GLY A 64 37.74 -25.89 -55.67
CA GLY A 64 37.58 -24.81 -56.66
C GLY A 64 37.47 -23.42 -56.07
N SER A 65 38.43 -22.58 -56.41
CA SER A 65 38.63 -21.19 -56.01
C SER A 65 37.62 -20.17 -56.58
N SER A 66 37.54 -19.04 -55.87
CA SER A 66 37.47 -17.65 -56.40
C SER A 66 36.09 -16.94 -56.54
N ILE A 67 35.99 -15.79 -55.85
CA ILE A 67 35.28 -14.51 -56.14
C ILE A 67 33.82 -14.61 -56.62
N SER A 68 32.79 -14.07 -55.94
CA SER A 68 32.52 -12.63 -55.78
C SER A 68 31.28 -12.40 -54.91
N SER A 69 31.24 -11.25 -54.25
CA SER A 69 30.14 -10.66 -53.47
C SER A 69 28.76 -10.69 -54.12
N SER A 70 27.73 -11.10 -53.39
CA SER A 70 26.43 -10.44 -53.42
C SER A 70 25.61 -10.73 -52.16
N SER A 71 25.03 -9.66 -51.64
CA SER A 71 24.32 -9.54 -50.38
C SER A 71 22.96 -10.23 -50.44
N CYS A 72 22.62 -11.10 -49.49
CA CYS A 72 21.23 -11.45 -49.21
C CYS A 72 20.92 -11.23 -47.72
N SER A 73 20.31 -10.09 -47.44
CA SER A 73 19.84 -9.74 -46.10
C SER A 73 18.48 -10.39 -45.88
N SER A 74 18.41 -11.40 -45.01
CA SER A 74 17.15 -11.96 -44.54
C SER A 74 16.27 -10.87 -43.90
N PRO A 75 14.98 -10.74 -44.24
CA PRO A 75 14.11 -9.75 -43.60
C PRO A 75 13.86 -10.15 -42.14
N LYS A 76 14.23 -9.26 -41.22
CA LYS A 76 13.90 -9.39 -39.79
C LYS A 76 12.38 -9.30 -39.62
N PRO A 77 11.78 -10.08 -38.70
CA PRO A 77 10.35 -9.98 -38.44
C PRO A 77 10.02 -8.56 -37.95
N PHE A 78 9.06 -7.92 -38.63
CA PHE A 78 8.50 -6.64 -38.23
C PHE A 78 7.90 -6.78 -36.83
N ARG A 79 8.56 -6.20 -35.82
CA ARG A 79 7.90 -5.89 -34.56
C ARG A 79 7.02 -4.66 -34.84
N PRO A 80 5.70 -4.71 -34.62
CA PRO A 80 4.88 -3.51 -34.73
C PRO A 80 5.41 -2.49 -33.73
N VAL A 81 5.98 -1.41 -34.25
CA VAL A 81 6.35 -0.25 -33.43
C VAL A 81 5.02 0.47 -33.18
N MET A 82 4.41 0.23 -32.01
CA MET A 82 3.33 1.08 -31.52
C MET A 82 3.82 2.53 -31.60
N HIS A 83 3.16 3.37 -32.40
CA HIS A 83 3.49 4.78 -32.44
C HIS A 83 3.21 5.34 -31.04
N ARG A 84 4.24 5.91 -30.40
CA ARG A 84 4.17 6.56 -29.07
C ARG A 84 2.89 7.40 -28.87
N ARG A 85 2.41 8.03 -29.95
CA ARG A 85 1.19 8.84 -30.04
C ARG A 85 -0.14 8.09 -29.80
N GLU A 86 -0.23 6.81 -30.18
CA GLU A 86 -1.42 5.98 -29.92
C GLU A 86 -1.44 5.47 -28.48
N ALA A 87 -0.28 5.11 -27.93
CA ALA A 87 -0.15 4.78 -26.51
C ALA A 87 -0.52 5.99 -25.63
N ASP A 88 -0.02 7.18 -25.97
CA ASP A 88 -0.34 8.44 -25.27
C ASP A 88 -1.85 8.77 -25.35
N ARG A 89 -2.52 8.52 -26.49
CA ARG A 89 -3.98 8.73 -26.63
C ARG A 89 -4.81 7.76 -25.80
N LEU A 90 -4.44 6.48 -25.76
CA LEU A 90 -5.13 5.48 -24.95
C LEU A 90 -4.94 5.75 -23.44
N GLU A 91 -3.77 6.26 -23.04
CA GLU A 91 -3.52 6.69 -21.67
C GLU A 91 -4.33 7.95 -21.31
N GLU A 92 -4.41 8.94 -22.21
CA GLU A 92 -5.31 10.09 -22.05
C GLU A 92 -6.79 9.68 -21.99
N GLU A 93 -7.24 8.72 -22.79
CA GLU A 93 -8.62 8.21 -22.74
C GLU A 93 -8.91 7.44 -21.45
N ARG A 94 -7.96 6.62 -20.96
CA ARG A 94 -8.05 6.02 -19.63
C ARG A 94 -8.17 7.09 -18.56
N LEU A 95 -7.36 8.15 -18.61
CA LEU A 95 -7.39 9.27 -17.67
C LEU A 95 -8.70 10.08 -17.74
N ARG A 96 -9.32 10.22 -18.92
CA ARG A 96 -10.61 10.90 -19.11
C ARG A 96 -11.80 10.15 -18.50
N GLN A 97 -11.65 8.86 -18.18
CA GLN A 97 -12.71 8.05 -17.57
C GLN A 97 -12.46 7.74 -16.09
N VAL A 98 -11.40 8.30 -15.47
CA VAL A 98 -11.14 8.09 -14.05
C VAL A 98 -12.13 8.88 -13.20
N GLN A 99 -13.09 8.17 -12.62
CA GLN A 99 -14.03 8.76 -11.67
C GLN A 99 -13.43 8.74 -10.26
N TRP A 100 -12.89 9.88 -9.84
CA TRP A 100 -12.52 10.09 -8.44
C TRP A 100 -13.77 10.37 -7.60
N GLN A 101 -13.81 9.77 -6.41
CA GLN A 101 -14.82 10.05 -5.41
C GLN A 101 -14.17 10.62 -4.15
N ASP A 102 -14.70 11.75 -3.70
CA ASP A 102 -14.25 12.44 -2.50
C ASP A 102 -15.20 12.18 -1.33
N VAL A 103 -14.60 11.90 -0.18
CA VAL A 103 -15.22 11.68 1.12
C VAL A 103 -14.58 12.64 2.10
N THR A 104 -15.41 13.43 2.80
CA THR A 104 -14.96 14.30 3.88
C THR A 104 -15.75 13.96 5.14
N VAL A 105 -15.03 13.64 6.21
CA VAL A 105 -15.61 13.39 7.53
C VAL A 105 -14.91 14.24 8.57
N LYS A 106 -15.68 14.70 9.55
CA LYS A 106 -15.17 15.54 10.64
C LYS A 106 -15.65 15.00 11.97
N MET A 107 -14.79 15.09 12.98
CA MET A 107 -15.10 14.68 14.35
C MET A 107 -14.39 15.60 15.33
N VAL A 108 -15.07 15.93 16.43
CA VAL A 108 -14.44 16.64 17.55
C VAL A 108 -13.78 15.61 18.45
N VAL A 109 -12.51 15.85 18.77
CA VAL A 109 -11.71 14.99 19.64
C VAL A 109 -11.38 15.77 20.90
N ASP A 110 -11.57 15.14 22.06
CA ASP A 110 -11.32 15.72 23.38
C ASP A 110 -9.84 15.62 23.75
N ALA A 111 -8.99 16.20 22.90
CA ALA A 111 -7.56 16.35 23.14
C ALA A 111 -7.00 17.60 22.44
N PRO A 112 -5.86 18.14 22.91
CA PRO A 112 -5.14 19.17 22.18
C PRO A 112 -4.78 18.69 20.77
N ALA A 113 -4.80 19.61 19.79
CA ALA A 113 -4.48 19.30 18.40
C ALA A 113 -3.09 18.65 18.22
N SER A 114 -2.11 19.04 19.04
CA SER A 114 -0.76 18.47 19.00
C SER A 114 -0.69 17.03 19.49
N VAL A 115 -1.53 16.66 20.46
CA VAL A 115 -1.63 15.27 20.95
C VAL A 115 -2.32 14.40 19.89
N ALA A 116 -3.47 14.84 19.39
CA ALA A 116 -4.18 14.15 18.33
C ALA A 116 -3.31 13.99 17.07
N TYR A 117 -2.58 15.04 16.68
CA TYR A 117 -1.66 15.00 15.54
C TYR A 117 -0.56 13.95 15.73
N LYS A 118 0.11 13.92 16.89
CA LYS A 118 1.20 12.96 17.16
C LYS A 118 0.70 11.52 17.14
N LEU A 119 -0.45 11.25 17.76
CA LEU A 119 -1.06 9.92 17.74
C LEU A 119 -1.45 9.49 16.33
N TYR A 120 -2.02 10.40 15.54
CA TYR A 120 -2.39 10.12 14.16
C TYR A 120 -1.17 10.02 13.23
N ALA A 121 -0.06 10.68 13.53
CA ALA A 121 1.18 10.57 12.76
C ALA A 121 1.82 9.17 12.90
N ASP A 122 1.55 8.47 14.01
CA ASP A 122 1.99 7.10 14.23
C ASP A 122 1.05 6.10 13.54
N ARG A 123 1.37 5.82 12.28
CA ARG A 123 0.57 4.99 11.37
C ARG A 123 0.45 3.53 11.82
N GLU A 124 1.45 3.01 12.53
CA GLU A 124 1.45 1.62 13.00
C GLU A 124 0.36 1.39 14.06
N LEU A 125 -0.15 2.47 14.65
CA LEU A 125 -1.26 2.43 15.60
C LEU A 125 -2.63 2.39 14.92
N PHE A 126 -2.74 2.63 13.61
CA PHE A 126 -4.03 2.70 12.91
C PHE A 126 -4.93 1.47 13.16
N PRO A 127 -4.41 0.22 13.17
CA PRO A 127 -5.23 -0.96 13.48
C PRO A 127 -5.94 -0.91 14.84
N LYS A 128 -5.49 -0.08 15.79
CA LYS A 128 -6.14 0.08 17.10
C LYS A 128 -7.50 0.76 17.03
N TRP A 129 -7.75 1.60 16.02
CA TRP A 129 -9.01 2.34 15.86
C TRP A 129 -9.65 2.18 14.47
N MET A 130 -8.91 1.67 13.49
CA MET A 130 -9.40 1.34 12.15
C MET A 130 -9.40 -0.19 11.97
N PRO A 131 -10.46 -0.91 12.39
CA PRO A 131 -10.46 -2.37 12.39
C PRO A 131 -10.38 -3.01 10.98
N PHE A 132 -10.68 -2.25 9.92
CA PHE A 132 -10.52 -2.69 8.54
C PHE A 132 -9.04 -2.68 8.08
N LEU A 133 -8.15 -2.01 8.81
CA LEU A 133 -6.70 -2.08 8.61
C LEU A 133 -6.13 -3.15 9.53
N SER A 134 -5.69 -4.27 8.95
CA SER A 134 -5.08 -5.36 9.69
C SER A 134 -3.65 -5.04 10.13
N SER A 135 -2.86 -4.37 9.28
CA SER A 135 -1.52 -3.91 9.64
C SER A 135 -1.13 -2.69 8.82
N VAL A 136 -0.23 -1.90 9.39
CA VAL A 136 0.44 -0.80 8.72
C VAL A 136 1.91 -0.88 9.08
N GLU A 137 2.77 -1.01 8.08
CA GLU A 137 4.21 -1.23 8.27
C GLU A 137 4.97 -0.17 7.50
N ALA A 138 5.90 0.53 8.16
CA ALA A 138 6.84 1.42 7.49
C ALA A 138 7.81 0.61 6.62
N VAL A 139 8.13 1.11 5.42
CA VAL A 139 9.09 0.45 4.55
C VAL A 139 10.50 0.71 5.06
N GLU A 140 11.30 -0.35 5.20
CA GLU A 140 12.69 -0.25 5.64
C GLU A 140 13.49 0.65 4.68
N GLY A 141 14.23 1.61 5.24
CA GLY A 141 15.00 2.58 4.47
C GLY A 141 14.18 3.70 3.81
N SER A 142 12.86 3.74 3.96
CA SER A 142 11.99 4.81 3.43
C SER A 142 10.84 5.13 4.39
N PRO A 143 11.08 5.97 5.41
CA PRO A 143 10.08 6.25 6.45
C PRO A 143 8.85 7.01 5.93
N ASP A 144 8.95 7.65 4.76
CA ASP A 144 7.82 8.28 4.06
C ASP A 144 6.89 7.26 3.40
N LEU A 145 7.33 6.02 3.21
CA LEU A 145 6.54 4.94 2.62
C LEU A 145 6.00 4.00 3.69
N SER A 146 4.72 3.62 3.56
CA SER A 146 4.11 2.57 4.37
C SER A 146 3.28 1.63 3.53
N ARG A 147 3.38 0.35 3.85
CA ARG A 147 2.52 -0.72 3.33
C ARG A 147 1.32 -0.88 4.24
N TYR A 148 0.14 -0.88 3.65
CA TYR A 148 -1.12 -1.04 4.36
C TYR A 148 -1.77 -2.34 3.94
N LEU A 149 -2.20 -3.12 4.93
CA LEU A 149 -2.96 -4.34 4.73
C LEU A 149 -4.40 -4.10 5.18
N VAL A 150 -5.32 -4.11 4.22
CA VAL A 150 -6.75 -3.99 4.45
C VAL A 150 -7.35 -5.39 4.47
N LYS A 151 -8.11 -5.70 5.53
CA LYS A 151 -8.91 -6.92 5.63
C LYS A 151 -10.31 -6.54 6.05
N PHE A 152 -11.29 -6.90 5.23
CA PHE A 152 -12.69 -6.76 5.62
C PHE A 152 -13.50 -7.91 5.07
N GLU A 153 -14.50 -8.30 5.85
CA GLU A 153 -15.47 -9.30 5.45
C GLU A 153 -16.58 -8.59 4.66
N SER A 154 -16.79 -9.01 3.42
CA SER A 154 -17.87 -8.52 2.59
C SER A 154 -18.51 -9.68 1.84
N PHE A 155 -19.84 -9.75 1.88
CA PHE A 155 -20.61 -10.81 1.20
C PHE A 155 -20.17 -12.24 1.59
N GLY A 156 -19.79 -12.47 2.85
CA GLY A 156 -19.31 -13.77 3.34
C GLY A 156 -17.94 -14.20 2.78
N LYS A 157 -17.19 -13.26 2.19
CA LYS A 157 -15.83 -13.47 1.71
C LYS A 157 -14.87 -12.53 2.43
N ASN A 158 -13.71 -13.07 2.79
CA ASN A 158 -12.59 -12.27 3.28
C ASN A 158 -11.92 -11.59 2.10
N ILE A 159 -12.05 -10.28 2.01
CA ILE A 159 -11.34 -9.47 1.03
C ILE A 159 -10.06 -8.97 1.69
N GLU A 160 -8.93 -9.30 1.07
CA GLU A 160 -7.61 -8.84 1.48
C GLU A 160 -7.01 -7.97 0.38
N TYR A 161 -6.52 -6.78 0.77
CA TYR A 161 -5.93 -5.84 -0.17
C TYR A 161 -4.68 -5.19 0.41
N HIS A 162 -3.65 -5.04 -0.42
CA HIS A 162 -2.40 -4.37 -0.05
C HIS A 162 -2.25 -3.09 -0.88
N PHE A 163 -1.95 -1.97 -0.24
CA PHE A 163 -1.53 -0.76 -0.95
C PHE A 163 -0.28 -0.15 -0.33
N LEU A 164 0.53 0.48 -1.19
CA LEU A 164 1.68 1.27 -0.78
C LEU A 164 1.30 2.74 -0.85
N ALA A 165 1.48 3.49 0.24
CA ALA A 165 1.24 4.92 0.25
C ALA A 165 2.48 5.69 0.70
N LYS A 166 2.68 6.84 0.05
CA LYS A 166 3.70 7.82 0.38
C LYS A 166 3.08 8.97 1.15
N ASN A 167 3.67 9.26 2.31
CA ASN A 167 3.41 10.48 3.05
C ASN A 167 4.09 11.65 2.35
N LEU A 168 3.35 12.73 2.21
CA LEU A 168 3.85 13.99 1.72
C LEU A 168 4.31 14.84 2.91
N GLN A 169 5.00 15.95 2.64
CA GLN A 169 5.59 16.79 3.67
C GLN A 169 4.54 17.22 4.72
N PRO A 170 4.64 16.77 5.98
CA PRO A 170 3.65 17.08 6.99
C PRO A 170 3.76 18.54 7.46
N ILE A 171 2.65 19.09 7.96
CA ILE A 171 2.63 20.37 8.65
C ILE A 171 2.35 20.07 10.12
N PRO A 172 3.35 20.24 11.02
CA PRO A 172 3.22 19.90 12.44
C PRO A 172 1.94 20.46 13.08
N ASP A 173 1.26 19.63 13.85
CA ASP A 173 0.03 19.93 14.60
C ASP A 173 -1.15 20.44 13.74
N ARG A 174 -1.05 20.36 12.40
CA ARG A 174 -2.03 20.94 11.48
C ARG A 174 -2.48 20.01 10.37
N LYS A 175 -1.55 19.32 9.70
CA LYS A 175 -1.88 18.53 8.51
C LYS A 175 -0.96 17.35 8.29
N LEU A 176 -1.56 16.20 8.07
CA LEU A 176 -0.95 15.01 7.49
C LEU A 176 -1.59 14.77 6.12
N HIS A 177 -0.84 14.28 5.14
CA HIS A 177 -1.36 13.97 3.81
C HIS A 177 -0.53 12.91 3.12
N TRP A 178 -1.20 12.11 2.30
CA TRP A 178 -0.62 10.95 1.65
C TRP A 178 -1.21 10.74 0.26
N ARG A 179 -0.50 9.91 -0.52
CA ARG A 179 -0.92 9.44 -1.83
C ARG A 179 -0.49 7.99 -1.99
N SER A 180 -1.38 7.14 -2.48
CA SER A 180 -1.03 5.77 -2.89
C SER A 180 -0.08 5.82 -4.08
N ILE A 181 0.96 4.99 -4.03
CA ILE A 181 1.90 4.77 -5.12
C ILE A 181 1.56 3.47 -5.86
N GLU A 182 1.11 2.45 -5.12
CA GLU A 182 0.76 1.14 -5.68
C GLU A 182 -0.53 0.60 -5.06
N GLY A 183 -1.23 -0.22 -5.83
CA GLY A 183 -2.48 -0.83 -5.40
C GLY A 183 -3.67 0.12 -5.53
N PHE A 184 -4.39 0.32 -4.42
CA PHE A 184 -5.70 0.96 -4.42
C PHE A 184 -5.46 2.46 -4.55
N ALA A 185 -5.78 3.00 -5.72
CA ALA A 185 -5.58 4.41 -6.03
C ALA A 185 -6.40 5.28 -5.08
N ASN A 186 -5.70 5.87 -4.10
CA ASN A 186 -6.26 6.73 -3.09
C ASN A 186 -5.30 7.86 -2.70
N ARG A 187 -5.86 8.95 -2.19
CA ARG A 187 -5.12 10.06 -1.62
C ARG A 187 -5.93 10.65 -0.48
N GLY A 188 -5.27 11.29 0.46
CA GLY A 188 -6.00 11.91 1.54
C GLY A 188 -5.20 12.88 2.34
N SER A 189 -5.91 13.56 3.24
CA SER A 189 -5.32 14.40 4.25
C SER A 189 -6.14 14.37 5.52
N VAL A 190 -5.44 14.46 6.65
CA VAL A 190 -6.03 14.69 7.96
C VAL A 190 -5.61 16.07 8.43
N ARG A 191 -6.57 16.89 8.79
CA ARG A 191 -6.37 18.26 9.27
C ARG A 191 -6.83 18.37 10.70
N PHE A 192 -6.06 19.11 11.49
CA PHE A 192 -6.31 19.34 12.91
C PHE A 192 -6.55 20.82 13.12
N PHE A 193 -7.71 21.16 13.67
CA PHE A 193 -8.07 22.53 14.00
C PHE A 193 -8.21 22.66 15.52
N PRO A 194 -7.35 23.43 16.19
CA PRO A 194 -7.49 23.69 17.62
C PRO A 194 -8.84 24.35 17.93
N ARG A 195 -9.55 23.87 18.96
CA ARG A 195 -10.78 24.49 19.49
C ARG A 195 -10.63 25.00 20.92
N GLY A 196 -9.51 24.70 21.56
CA GLY A 196 -9.17 25.06 22.92
C GLY A 196 -7.98 24.24 23.42
N PRO A 197 -7.61 24.36 24.70
CA PRO A 197 -6.48 23.64 25.27
C PRO A 197 -6.69 22.12 25.35
N SER A 198 -7.94 21.65 25.36
CA SER A 198 -8.31 20.24 25.54
C SER A 198 -9.21 19.69 24.42
N SER A 199 -9.37 20.41 23.30
CA SER A 199 -10.25 19.99 22.22
C SER A 199 -9.73 20.42 20.85
N CYS A 200 -9.91 19.57 19.85
CA CYS A 200 -9.64 19.87 18.46
C CYS A 200 -10.69 19.25 17.53
N LEU A 201 -10.90 19.87 16.37
CA LEU A 201 -11.63 19.27 15.26
C LEU A 201 -10.64 18.53 14.37
N VAL A 202 -10.91 17.26 14.11
CA VAL A 202 -10.18 16.45 13.14
C VAL A 202 -11.04 16.31 11.89
N GLU A 203 -10.48 16.67 10.74
CA GLU A 203 -11.12 16.55 9.42
C GLU A 203 -10.29 15.61 8.55
N ILE A 204 -10.89 14.52 8.09
CA ILE A 204 -10.31 13.64 7.07
C ILE A 204 -10.94 13.97 5.73
N ASN A 205 -10.10 14.23 4.74
CA ASN A 205 -10.47 14.24 3.33
C ASN A 205 -9.82 13.02 2.68
N PHE A 206 -10.63 12.14 2.11
CA PHE A 206 -10.19 10.92 1.45
C PHE A 206 -10.77 10.88 0.05
N SER A 207 -9.90 10.79 -0.95
CA SER A 207 -10.29 10.60 -2.35
C SER A 207 -9.82 9.24 -2.82
N PHE A 208 -10.67 8.52 -3.53
CA PHE A 208 -10.32 7.25 -4.16
C PHE A 208 -10.82 7.20 -5.59
N GLU A 209 -10.09 6.46 -6.41
CA GLU A 209 -10.48 6.19 -7.79
C GLU A 209 -11.43 4.98 -7.83
N VAL A 210 -12.50 5.10 -8.62
CA VAL A 210 -13.41 3.99 -8.89
C VAL A 210 -12.89 3.19 -10.08
N PRO A 211 -12.54 1.90 -9.92
CA PRO A 211 -12.22 1.05 -11.05
C PRO A 211 -13.39 1.02 -12.03
N HIS A 212 -13.11 1.09 -13.34
CA HIS A 212 -14.17 1.13 -14.37
C HIS A 212 -15.14 -0.06 -14.30
N ALA A 213 -14.66 -1.23 -13.90
CA ALA A 213 -15.49 -2.43 -13.67
C ALA A 213 -16.56 -2.23 -12.57
N LEU A 214 -16.35 -1.30 -11.64
CA LEU A 214 -17.26 -0.96 -10.56
C LEU A 214 -18.05 0.33 -10.82
N ALA A 215 -17.92 0.94 -12.00
CA ALA A 215 -18.65 2.16 -12.36
C ALA A 215 -20.18 2.06 -12.14
N PRO A 216 -20.87 0.95 -12.47
CA PRO A 216 -22.31 0.82 -12.23
C PRO A 216 -22.72 0.90 -10.74
N VAL A 217 -21.80 0.58 -9.84
CA VAL A 217 -22.01 0.60 -8.38
C VAL A 217 -21.22 1.72 -7.68
N ALA A 218 -20.62 2.65 -8.44
CA ALA A 218 -19.83 3.76 -7.91
C ALA A 218 -20.59 4.55 -6.84
N PHE A 219 -21.89 4.76 -7.06
CA PHE A 219 -22.78 5.51 -6.17
C PHE A 219 -22.92 4.87 -4.78
N LEU A 220 -22.70 3.55 -4.63
CA LEU A 220 -22.71 2.85 -3.35
C LEU A 220 -21.37 2.94 -2.61
N MET A 221 -20.26 3.12 -3.35
CA MET A 221 -18.93 3.11 -2.76
C MET A 221 -18.67 4.33 -1.88
N LYS A 222 -19.09 5.53 -2.31
CA LYS A 222 -18.90 6.75 -1.52
C LYS A 222 -19.59 6.71 -0.15
N PRO A 223 -20.90 6.41 -0.02
CA PRO A 223 -21.53 6.34 1.30
C PRO A 223 -20.98 5.20 2.16
N PHE A 224 -20.52 4.10 1.55
CA PHE A 224 -19.81 3.04 2.27
C PHE A 224 -18.48 3.54 2.85
N MET A 225 -17.63 4.17 2.02
CA MET A 225 -16.34 4.72 2.46
C MET A 225 -16.52 5.85 3.48
N GLU A 226 -17.53 6.70 3.33
CA GLU A 226 -17.84 7.74 4.31
C GLU A 226 -18.17 7.14 5.68
N LYS A 227 -19.03 6.11 5.74
CA LYS A 227 -19.34 5.41 6.99
C LYS A 227 -18.11 4.79 7.62
N LEU A 228 -17.26 4.15 6.81
CA LEU A 228 -16.04 3.49 7.25
C LEU A 228 -15.00 4.50 7.80
N MET A 229 -14.81 5.63 7.13
CA MET A 229 -13.94 6.71 7.60
C MET A 229 -14.50 7.40 8.87
N ARG A 230 -15.83 7.59 8.94
CA ARG A 230 -16.51 8.15 10.12
C ARG A 230 -16.33 7.25 11.34
N GLY A 231 -16.58 5.95 11.21
CA GLY A 231 -16.37 4.98 12.29
C GLY A 231 -14.90 4.94 12.75
N GLY A 232 -13.95 5.04 11.81
CA GLY A 232 -12.53 5.18 12.14
C GLY A 232 -12.22 6.42 13.00
N LEU A 233 -12.82 7.58 12.69
CA LEU A 233 -12.68 8.79 13.51
C LEU A 233 -13.36 8.69 14.87
N GLU A 234 -14.51 8.02 14.96
CA GLU A 234 -15.21 7.78 16.22
C GLU A 234 -14.36 6.93 17.17
N HIS A 235 -13.80 5.82 16.68
CA HIS A 235 -12.88 4.99 17.45
C HIS A 235 -11.59 5.73 17.79
N PHE A 236 -11.06 6.57 16.89
CA PHE A 236 -9.90 7.40 17.18
C PHE A 236 -10.19 8.37 18.33
N ALA A 237 -11.34 9.05 18.29
CA ALA A 237 -11.76 9.94 19.36
C ALA A 237 -11.88 9.21 20.72
N ALA A 238 -12.39 7.97 20.71
CA ALA A 238 -12.45 7.13 21.90
C ALA A 238 -11.04 6.72 22.38
N PHE A 239 -10.16 6.29 21.47
CA PHE A 239 -8.80 5.86 21.76
C PHE A 239 -7.96 7.00 22.39
N VAL A 240 -8.09 8.21 21.85
CA VAL A 240 -7.39 9.40 22.36
C VAL A 240 -7.82 9.76 23.78
N LYS A 241 -9.10 9.56 24.14
CA LYS A 241 -9.58 9.81 25.51
C LYS A 241 -8.96 8.85 26.54
N THR A 242 -8.58 7.65 26.11
CA THR A 242 -8.03 6.59 26.97
C THR A 242 -6.49 6.56 26.99
N SER A 243 -5.83 7.34 26.13
CA SER A 243 -4.37 7.36 25.98
C SER A 243 -3.75 8.48 26.80
#